data_AF-A0A9D0Z5M8-F1
#
_entry.id   AF-A0A9D0Z5M8-F1
#
_cell.length_a   1.000
_cell.length_b   1.000
_cell.length_c   1.000
_cell.angle_alpha   90.00
_cell.angle_beta   90.00
_cell.angle_gamma   90.00
#
_symmetry.space_group_name_H-M   'P 1'
#
loop_
_entity.id
_entity.type
_entity.pdbx_description
1 polymer ?
#
loop_
_entity_poly.entity_id
_entity_poly.type
_entity_poly.pdbx_seq_one_letter_code
_entity_poly.pdbx_strand_id
1 'polypeptide(L)'
;MNDIQAEILRQVADLAALPETGAVNLRSDGQRAFHRDSEHVHIVSKTDKDGIDIHIDPGTKGETVHIPVVITKSGVKDLVYNDFFIGEGAEVKIVAGCGIHNCGGCDSEHDGIHTFHVGKNAKVTYVEKHYGEGDGAGKRILNPQTILYLEEGASVTLDTSQIKGVDDTKRYTRAVVGENAEIVIQEKLLTHDSQKAESEMDVFLNGAGSKTRVVSRSVAQDSSVQIFYPRVEGNAPCFGHVSCDAIIMGEARVRAIPEITCNHVDAGLIHEAAIGKIAGEQILKLMTLGLTAEEAEEKILEGFLR
;
A
#
# COMPACT_ATOMS: atom_id res chain seq x y z
N MET A 1 16.34 16.57 -10.37
CA MET A 1 15.03 16.67 -9.69
C MET A 1 14.64 18.13 -9.61
N ASN A 2 13.41 18.46 -9.97
CA ASN A 2 12.82 19.76 -9.65
C ASN A 2 12.17 19.74 -8.25
N ASP A 3 11.71 20.89 -7.76
CA ASP A 3 11.15 21.02 -6.41
C ASP A 3 9.88 20.19 -6.20
N ILE A 4 9.01 20.09 -7.22
CA ILE A 4 7.79 19.28 -7.18
C ILE A 4 8.13 17.79 -7.04
N GLN A 5 9.10 17.30 -7.82
CA GLN A 5 9.58 15.92 -7.72
C GLN A 5 10.19 15.63 -6.36
N ALA A 6 10.94 16.56 -5.79
CA ALA A 6 11.53 16.40 -4.47
C ALA A 6 10.48 16.37 -3.36
N GLU A 7 9.43 17.20 -3.45
CA GLU A 7 8.33 17.18 -2.48
C GLU A 7 7.53 15.88 -2.56
N ILE A 8 7.16 15.44 -3.77
CA ILE A 8 6.50 14.15 -3.95
C ILE A 8 7.34 13.01 -3.34
N LEU A 9 8.64 12.95 -3.64
CA LEU A 9 9.52 11.90 -3.10
C LEU A 9 9.58 11.91 -1.58
N ARG A 10 9.51 13.09 -0.96
CA ARG A 10 9.46 13.22 0.49
C ARG A 10 8.15 12.65 1.04
N GLN A 11 7.02 12.87 0.37
CA GLN A 11 5.72 12.32 0.78
C GLN A 11 5.65 10.80 0.60
N VAL A 12 6.10 10.28 -0.56
CA VAL A 12 5.83 8.87 -0.93
C VAL A 12 6.95 7.89 -0.56
N ALA A 13 8.17 8.37 -0.29
CA ALA A 13 9.29 7.52 0.04
C ALA A 13 10.05 7.95 1.30
N ASP A 14 9.61 9.02 1.99
CA ASP A 14 10.36 9.68 3.07
C ASP A 14 11.78 10.09 2.66
N LEU A 15 11.98 10.34 1.37
CA LEU A 15 13.27 10.67 0.78
C LEU A 15 13.34 12.18 0.51
N ALA A 16 14.12 12.91 1.30
CA ALA A 16 14.49 14.29 0.99
C ALA A 16 15.45 14.37 -0.23
N ALA A 17 16.22 13.30 -0.42
CA ALA A 17 17.10 13.05 -1.56
C ALA A 17 17.15 11.53 -1.81
N LEU A 18 17.65 11.12 -2.97
CA LEU A 18 17.91 9.70 -3.23
C LEU A 18 18.83 9.13 -2.13
N PRO A 19 18.57 7.91 -1.64
CA PRO A 19 19.35 7.34 -0.56
C PRO A 19 20.80 7.13 -1.02
N GLU A 20 21.75 7.25 -0.11
CA GLU A 20 23.18 7.04 -0.42
C GLU A 20 23.52 5.55 -0.59
N THR A 21 22.78 4.68 0.09
CA THR A 21 22.95 3.22 0.07
C THR A 21 21.69 2.50 -0.41
N GLY A 22 21.80 1.20 -0.66
CA GLY A 22 20.69 0.37 -1.15
C GLY A 22 20.42 0.53 -2.65
N ALA A 23 19.61 -0.39 -3.16
CA ALA A 23 19.21 -0.40 -4.56
C ALA A 23 18.07 0.58 -4.80
N VAL A 24 18.09 1.24 -5.95
CA VAL A 24 17.14 2.30 -6.29
C VAL A 24 16.74 2.18 -7.76
N ASN A 25 15.44 2.31 -8.03
CA ASN A 25 14.93 2.51 -9.38
C ASN A 25 13.80 3.55 -9.36
N LEU A 26 14.16 4.81 -9.64
CA LEU A 26 13.22 5.93 -9.73
C LEU A 26 12.62 6.00 -11.14
N ARG A 27 11.30 6.06 -11.22
CA ARG A 27 10.58 6.40 -12.46
C ARG A 27 10.04 7.82 -12.38
N SER A 28 10.14 8.55 -13.48
CA SER A 28 9.50 9.86 -13.64
C SER A 28 8.81 9.98 -14.98
N ASP A 29 7.54 10.40 -14.95
CA ASP A 29 6.68 10.59 -16.14
C ASP A 29 6.71 9.37 -17.09
N GLY A 30 6.64 8.16 -16.54
CA GLY A 30 6.65 6.90 -17.30
C GLY A 30 8.02 6.46 -17.82
N GLN A 31 9.11 7.12 -17.42
CA GLN A 31 10.47 6.76 -17.84
C GLN A 31 11.39 6.49 -16.65
N ARG A 32 12.41 5.64 -16.84
CA ARG A 32 13.44 5.40 -15.83
C ARG A 32 14.33 6.64 -15.69
N ALA A 33 14.30 7.28 -14.53
CA ALA A 33 15.03 8.51 -14.24
C ALA A 33 16.34 8.27 -13.46
N PHE A 34 16.38 7.25 -12.60
CA PHE A 34 17.58 6.86 -11.87
C PHE A 34 17.56 5.36 -11.59
N HIS A 35 18.74 4.73 -11.62
CA HIS A 35 18.91 3.31 -11.35
C HIS A 35 20.26 3.07 -10.67
N ARG A 36 20.26 2.22 -9.65
CA ARG A 36 21.45 1.75 -8.93
C ARG A 36 21.16 0.41 -8.29
N ASP A 37 22.02 -0.56 -8.53
CA ASP A 37 22.05 -1.83 -7.80
C ASP A 37 22.79 -1.69 -6.46
N SER A 38 22.66 -2.68 -5.59
CA SER A 38 23.50 -2.80 -4.38
C SER A 38 24.32 -4.09 -4.43
N GLU A 39 24.95 -4.47 -3.31
CA GLU A 39 25.82 -5.65 -3.26
C GLU A 39 25.05 -6.94 -3.56
N HIS A 40 23.84 -7.07 -3.00
CA HIS A 40 23.02 -8.27 -3.11
C HIS A 40 21.65 -8.04 -3.76
N VAL A 41 21.42 -6.85 -4.32
CA VAL A 41 20.18 -6.53 -5.02
C VAL A 41 20.49 -6.06 -6.44
N HIS A 42 19.96 -6.82 -7.41
CA HIS A 42 20.13 -6.57 -8.83
C HIS A 42 18.78 -6.23 -9.47
N ILE A 43 18.70 -5.06 -10.13
CA ILE A 43 17.49 -4.59 -10.79
C ILE A 43 17.69 -4.67 -12.31
N VAL A 44 16.97 -5.59 -12.95
CA VAL A 44 17.07 -5.85 -14.38
C VAL A 44 15.82 -5.34 -15.09
N SER A 45 15.97 -4.68 -16.24
CA SER A 45 14.79 -4.29 -17.04
C SER A 45 14.18 -5.50 -17.73
N LYS A 46 12.86 -5.62 -17.65
CA LYS A 46 12.12 -6.68 -18.35
C LYS A 46 12.23 -6.51 -19.86
N THR A 47 12.11 -7.61 -20.59
CA THR A 47 12.23 -7.64 -22.06
C THR A 47 10.91 -7.95 -22.77
N ASP A 48 9.95 -8.52 -22.03
CA ASP A 48 8.63 -8.92 -22.50
C ASP A 48 7.57 -7.82 -22.36
N LYS A 49 7.70 -6.96 -21.33
CA LYS A 49 6.79 -5.86 -21.00
C LYS A 49 7.51 -4.78 -20.19
N ASP A 50 6.89 -3.61 -20.05
CA ASP A 50 7.47 -2.51 -19.28
C ASP A 50 7.56 -2.86 -17.80
N GLY A 51 8.73 -2.63 -17.19
CA GLY A 51 8.98 -2.83 -15.77
C GLY A 51 10.34 -3.46 -15.49
N ILE A 52 10.49 -4.03 -14.28
CA ILE A 52 11.78 -4.52 -13.78
C ILE A 52 11.66 -5.85 -13.03
N ASP A 53 12.68 -6.69 -13.13
CA ASP A 53 12.90 -7.83 -12.27
C ASP A 53 13.91 -7.43 -11.18
N ILE A 54 13.54 -7.59 -9.91
CA ILE A 54 14.40 -7.29 -8.76
C ILE A 54 14.82 -8.62 -8.14
N HIS A 55 16.09 -8.96 -8.26
CA HIS A 55 16.67 -10.16 -7.66
C HIS A 55 17.39 -9.78 -6.37
N ILE A 56 17.03 -10.44 -5.27
CA ILE A 56 17.67 -10.28 -3.96
C ILE A 56 18.30 -11.62 -3.58
N ASP A 57 19.61 -11.62 -3.35
CA ASP A 57 20.35 -12.87 -3.10
C ASP A 57 19.88 -13.57 -1.82
N PRO A 58 19.99 -14.91 -1.74
CA PRO A 58 19.74 -15.66 -0.52
C PRO A 58 20.58 -15.17 0.66
N GLY A 59 19.97 -15.11 1.84
CA GLY A 59 20.65 -14.71 3.08
C GLY A 59 20.98 -13.22 3.18
N THR A 60 20.60 -12.38 2.21
CA THR A 60 20.79 -10.92 2.27
C THR A 60 20.16 -10.34 3.54
N LYS A 61 20.88 -9.51 4.30
CA LYS A 61 20.38 -8.88 5.53
C LYS A 61 20.58 -7.37 5.53
N GLY A 62 19.53 -6.63 5.87
CA GLY A 62 19.62 -5.19 6.15
C GLY A 62 19.68 -4.29 4.91
N GLU A 63 19.53 -4.86 3.72
CA GLU A 63 19.46 -4.08 2.49
C GLU A 63 18.07 -3.49 2.26
N THR A 64 18.04 -2.31 1.63
CA THR A 64 16.79 -1.61 1.28
C THR A 64 16.71 -1.38 -0.22
N VAL A 65 15.53 -1.58 -0.77
CA VAL A 65 15.21 -1.32 -2.18
C VAL A 65 14.22 -0.17 -2.27
N HIS A 66 14.51 0.84 -3.09
CA HIS A 66 13.64 2.00 -3.29
C HIS A 66 13.15 2.05 -4.73
N ILE A 67 11.84 2.00 -4.94
CA ILE A 67 11.23 2.05 -6.29
C ILE A 67 10.16 3.17 -6.43
N PRO A 68 10.51 4.44 -6.18
CA PRO A 68 9.54 5.52 -6.27
C PRO A 68 9.15 5.86 -7.71
N VAL A 69 7.92 6.35 -7.87
CA VAL A 69 7.34 6.82 -9.12
C VAL A 69 6.83 8.25 -8.92
N VAL A 70 7.18 9.13 -9.86
CA VAL A 70 6.77 10.54 -9.83
C VAL A 70 6.22 10.96 -11.19
N ILE A 71 4.94 11.30 -11.25
CA ILE A 71 4.29 11.89 -12.43
C ILE A 71 4.06 13.37 -12.16
N THR A 72 4.56 14.22 -13.03
CA THR A 72 4.39 15.68 -13.00
C THR A 72 3.76 16.24 -14.27
N LYS A 73 3.70 15.43 -15.33
CA LYS A 73 3.04 15.79 -16.59
C LYS A 73 1.58 15.34 -16.59
N SER A 74 0.73 16.18 -17.16
CA SER A 74 -0.68 15.86 -17.42
C SER A 74 -0.81 14.90 -18.61
N GLY A 75 -1.77 13.98 -18.57
CA GLY A 75 -2.04 13.05 -19.65
C GLY A 75 -1.10 11.83 -19.71
N VAL A 76 -0.35 11.57 -18.64
CA VAL A 76 0.56 10.41 -18.58
C VAL A 76 -0.25 9.16 -18.25
N LYS A 77 -0.02 8.08 -18.99
CA LYS A 77 -0.47 6.72 -18.63
C LYS A 77 0.77 5.85 -18.49
N ASP A 78 1.02 5.37 -17.28
CA ASP A 78 2.16 4.53 -16.96
C ASP A 78 1.67 3.19 -16.41
N LEU A 79 1.99 2.09 -17.09
CA LEU A 79 1.66 0.73 -16.65
C LEU A 79 2.96 -0.06 -16.60
N VAL A 80 3.30 -0.59 -15.42
CA VAL A 80 4.56 -1.31 -15.21
C VAL A 80 4.40 -2.57 -14.40
N TYR A 81 5.21 -3.56 -14.74
CA TYR A 81 5.24 -4.87 -14.10
C TYR A 81 6.58 -5.07 -13.39
N ASN A 82 6.55 -5.16 -12.07
CA ASN A 82 7.74 -5.31 -11.26
C ASN A 82 7.68 -6.65 -10.53
N ASP A 83 8.61 -7.56 -10.84
CA ASP A 83 8.67 -8.87 -10.20
C ASP A 83 9.84 -8.90 -9.22
N PHE A 84 9.58 -9.20 -7.95
CA PHE A 84 10.57 -9.33 -6.90
C PHE A 84 10.85 -10.80 -6.62
N PHE A 85 12.10 -11.20 -6.73
CA PHE A 85 12.59 -12.54 -6.42
C PHE A 85 13.47 -12.46 -5.17
N ILE A 86 12.90 -12.84 -4.03
CA ILE A 86 13.56 -12.74 -2.72
C ILE A 86 14.12 -14.10 -2.35
N GLY A 87 15.45 -14.20 -2.30
CA GLY A 87 16.15 -15.44 -1.96
C GLY A 87 15.84 -15.95 -0.56
N GLU A 88 16.01 -17.26 -0.38
CA GLU A 88 15.82 -17.95 0.91
C GLU A 88 16.57 -17.23 2.05
N GLY A 89 15.89 -17.04 3.18
CA GLY A 89 16.45 -16.46 4.40
C GLY A 89 16.81 -14.97 4.31
N ALA A 90 16.55 -14.30 3.19
CA ALA A 90 16.79 -12.86 3.06
C ALA A 90 15.90 -12.06 4.01
N GLU A 91 16.36 -10.88 4.44
CA GLU A 91 15.64 -9.95 5.29
C GLU A 91 15.87 -8.53 4.81
N VAL A 92 14.85 -8.00 4.14
CA VAL A 92 14.96 -6.76 3.35
C VAL A 92 13.76 -5.84 3.57
N LYS A 93 14.02 -4.55 3.38
CA LYS A 93 12.96 -3.53 3.33
C LYS A 93 12.82 -3.04 1.89
N ILE A 94 11.59 -2.95 1.42
CA ILE A 94 11.27 -2.44 0.09
C ILE A 94 10.36 -1.23 0.29
N VAL A 95 10.76 -0.08 -0.26
CA VAL A 95 10.04 1.18 -0.18
C VAL A 95 9.59 1.56 -1.58
N ALA A 96 8.29 1.44 -1.81
CA ALA A 96 7.61 1.92 -3.00
C ALA A 96 6.80 3.17 -2.67
N GLY A 97 6.55 3.97 -3.69
CA GLY A 97 5.67 5.11 -3.53
C GLY A 97 5.38 5.75 -4.86
N CYS A 98 4.11 6.08 -5.10
CA CYS A 98 3.66 6.67 -6.35
C CYS A 98 3.01 8.01 -6.06
N GLY A 99 3.55 9.07 -6.67
CA GLY A 99 3.01 10.42 -6.54
C GLY A 99 2.65 11.03 -7.89
N ILE A 100 1.48 11.67 -7.95
CA ILE A 100 1.01 12.39 -9.13
C ILE A 100 0.77 13.85 -8.77
N HIS A 101 1.50 14.74 -9.43
CA HIS A 101 1.20 16.17 -9.49
C HIS A 101 0.58 16.48 -10.86
N ASN A 102 -0.70 16.85 -10.92
CA ASN A 102 -1.41 17.12 -12.17
C ASN A 102 -2.06 18.52 -12.17
N CYS A 103 -1.40 19.48 -12.83
CA CYS A 103 -1.94 20.83 -13.06
C CYS A 103 -2.65 21.00 -14.42
N GLY A 104 -2.79 19.92 -15.19
CA GLY A 104 -3.41 19.99 -16.52
C GLY A 104 -4.88 19.61 -16.53
N GLY A 105 -5.45 19.55 -17.74
CA GLY A 105 -6.85 19.16 -17.96
C GLY A 105 -7.02 17.68 -18.35
N CYS A 106 -5.93 16.94 -18.54
CA CYS A 106 -5.97 15.53 -18.89
C CYS A 106 -5.66 14.66 -17.68
N ASP A 107 -6.37 13.55 -17.53
CA ASP A 107 -6.12 12.57 -16.49
C ASP A 107 -4.70 12.00 -16.58
N SER A 108 -4.06 11.82 -15.42
CA SER A 108 -2.77 11.14 -15.29
C SER A 108 -2.95 9.89 -14.43
N GLU A 109 -2.36 8.80 -14.87
CA GLU A 109 -2.62 7.45 -14.39
C GLU A 109 -1.32 6.66 -14.24
N HIS A 110 -1.17 5.99 -13.10
CA HIS A 110 -0.10 5.02 -12.88
C HIS A 110 -0.63 3.71 -12.29
N ASP A 111 -0.31 2.62 -12.97
CA ASP A 111 -0.67 1.26 -12.64
C ASP A 111 0.61 0.45 -12.37
N GLY A 112 0.97 0.34 -11.10
CA GLY A 112 2.09 -0.48 -10.64
C GLY A 112 1.63 -1.89 -10.31
N ILE A 113 2.05 -2.87 -11.11
CA ILE A 113 1.76 -4.29 -10.88
C ILE A 113 3.00 -4.93 -10.28
N HIS A 114 2.94 -5.30 -9.01
CA HIS A 114 4.04 -5.88 -8.26
C HIS A 114 3.79 -7.35 -7.96
N THR A 115 4.68 -8.25 -8.38
CA THR A 115 4.64 -9.66 -7.99
C THR A 115 5.79 -9.96 -7.05
N PHE A 116 5.54 -10.61 -5.92
CA PHE A 116 6.55 -11.01 -4.95
C PHE A 116 6.63 -12.54 -4.91
N HIS A 117 7.83 -13.06 -5.20
CA HIS A 117 8.21 -14.45 -4.99
C HIS A 117 9.13 -14.50 -3.78
N VAL A 118 8.56 -14.83 -2.61
CA VAL A 118 9.25 -14.78 -1.32
C VAL A 118 9.73 -16.17 -0.94
N GLY A 119 11.04 -16.39 -1.05
CA GLY A 119 11.68 -17.67 -0.76
C GLY A 119 11.56 -18.09 0.70
N LYS A 120 11.86 -19.37 0.97
CA LYS A 120 11.77 -19.96 2.30
C LYS A 120 12.41 -19.10 3.39
N ASN A 121 11.75 -18.99 4.54
CA ASN A 121 12.25 -18.26 5.72
C ASN A 121 12.66 -16.79 5.47
N ALA A 122 12.35 -16.22 4.31
CA ALA A 122 12.67 -14.83 4.01
C ALA A 122 11.69 -13.89 4.72
N LYS A 123 12.16 -12.69 5.04
CA LYS A 123 11.43 -11.65 5.77
C LYS A 123 11.41 -10.37 4.95
N VAL A 124 10.23 -9.90 4.58
CA VAL A 124 10.08 -8.70 3.75
C VAL A 124 9.22 -7.68 4.49
N THR A 125 9.71 -6.46 4.60
CA THR A 125 8.88 -5.30 4.95
C THR A 125 8.69 -4.46 3.69
N TYR A 126 7.48 -4.46 3.15
CA TYR A 126 7.09 -3.64 2.01
C TYR A 126 6.31 -2.43 2.51
N VAL A 127 6.80 -1.23 2.19
CA VAL A 127 6.13 0.04 2.50
C VAL A 127 5.73 0.69 1.19
N GLU A 128 4.46 1.03 1.03
CA GLU A 128 3.92 1.68 -0.15
C GLU A 128 3.11 2.92 0.22
N LYS A 129 3.39 4.05 -0.44
CA LYS A 129 2.66 5.29 -0.21
C LYS A 129 2.13 5.90 -1.50
N HIS A 130 0.89 6.36 -1.48
CA HIS A 130 0.22 7.01 -2.59
C HIS A 130 -0.18 8.44 -2.25
N TYR A 131 0.12 9.35 -3.17
CA TYR A 131 -0.09 10.78 -2.98
C TYR A 131 -0.48 11.46 -4.28
N GLY A 132 -1.49 12.32 -4.22
CA GLY A 132 -1.90 13.16 -5.35
C GLY A 132 -1.98 14.63 -4.96
N GLU A 133 -1.56 15.49 -5.87
CA GLU A 133 -1.67 16.95 -5.75
C GLU A 133 -1.77 17.63 -7.12
N GLY A 134 -1.91 18.95 -7.13
CA GLY A 134 -2.15 19.76 -8.32
C GLY A 134 -3.52 20.43 -8.28
N ASP A 135 -3.61 21.58 -8.92
CA ASP A 135 -4.81 22.42 -9.06
C ASP A 135 -5.51 22.23 -10.42
N GLY A 136 -5.09 21.23 -11.19
CA GLY A 136 -5.64 20.90 -12.50
C GLY A 136 -7.01 20.23 -12.42
N ALA A 137 -7.72 20.23 -13.56
CA ALA A 137 -9.00 19.54 -13.69
C ALA A 137 -8.84 18.05 -14.05
N GLY A 138 -7.64 17.64 -14.50
CA GLY A 138 -7.33 16.26 -14.81
C GLY A 138 -7.13 15.43 -13.54
N LYS A 139 -7.63 14.20 -13.57
CA LYS A 139 -7.60 13.29 -12.42
C LYS A 139 -6.20 12.76 -12.11
N ARG A 140 -5.98 12.40 -10.86
CA ARG A 140 -4.83 11.64 -10.34
C ARG A 140 -5.29 10.22 -10.04
N ILE A 141 -4.97 9.28 -10.93
CA ILE A 141 -5.45 7.89 -10.89
C ILE A 141 -4.27 6.97 -10.52
N LEU A 142 -4.44 6.14 -9.50
CA LEU A 142 -3.44 5.17 -9.07
C LEU A 142 -4.09 3.81 -8.88
N ASN A 143 -3.75 2.80 -9.69
CA ASN A 143 -4.32 1.45 -9.57
C ASN A 143 -3.24 0.41 -9.23
N PRO A 144 -2.74 0.38 -7.98
CA PRO A 144 -1.72 -0.57 -7.57
C PRO A 144 -2.28 -1.99 -7.52
N GLN A 145 -1.49 -2.96 -7.99
CA GLN A 145 -1.74 -4.37 -7.81
C GLN A 145 -0.54 -5.04 -7.15
N THR A 146 -0.76 -5.80 -6.09
CA THR A 146 0.29 -6.54 -5.39
C THR A 146 -0.08 -8.02 -5.30
N ILE A 147 0.73 -8.89 -5.89
CA ILE A 147 0.54 -10.34 -5.90
C ILE A 147 1.70 -10.97 -5.15
N LEU A 148 1.45 -11.78 -4.13
CA LEU A 148 2.49 -12.39 -3.30
C LEU A 148 2.35 -13.91 -3.26
N TYR A 149 3.48 -14.58 -3.42
CA TYR A 149 3.66 -16.00 -3.21
C TYR A 149 4.70 -16.19 -2.12
N LEU A 150 4.26 -16.71 -0.97
CA LEU A 150 5.11 -16.92 0.20
C LEU A 150 5.41 -18.42 0.33
N GLU A 151 6.68 -18.78 0.24
CA GLU A 151 7.14 -20.13 0.52
C GLU A 151 7.17 -20.42 2.03
N GLU A 152 7.55 -21.65 2.36
CA GLU A 152 7.61 -22.16 3.73
C GLU A 152 8.38 -21.23 4.69
N GLY A 153 7.74 -20.85 5.80
CA GLY A 153 8.33 -20.00 6.83
C GLY A 153 8.58 -18.53 6.42
N ALA A 154 8.19 -18.12 5.21
CA ALA A 154 8.33 -16.73 4.77
C ALA A 154 7.42 -15.79 5.59
N SER A 155 7.87 -14.57 5.84
CA SER A 155 7.12 -13.55 6.57
C SER A 155 7.11 -12.24 5.79
N VAL A 156 5.93 -11.69 5.53
CA VAL A 156 5.79 -10.40 4.84
C VAL A 156 4.93 -9.45 5.66
N THR A 157 5.41 -8.23 5.84
CA THR A 157 4.60 -7.10 6.31
C THR A 157 4.42 -6.12 5.18
N LEU A 158 3.17 -5.89 4.77
CA LEU A 158 2.77 -4.84 3.84
C LEU A 158 2.18 -3.68 4.63
N ASP A 159 2.84 -2.53 4.59
CA ASP A 159 2.34 -1.26 5.12
C ASP A 159 2.03 -0.35 3.95
N THR A 160 0.75 -0.17 3.66
CA THR A 160 0.29 0.59 2.51
C THR A 160 -0.53 1.78 2.96
N SER A 161 -0.27 2.96 2.38
CA SER A 161 -0.99 4.18 2.73
C SER A 161 -1.39 4.97 1.49
N GLN A 162 -2.63 5.42 1.43
CA GLN A 162 -3.03 6.53 0.58
C GLN A 162 -3.16 7.77 1.45
N ILE A 163 -2.23 8.72 1.26
CA ILE A 163 -2.08 9.87 2.13
C ILE A 163 -3.20 10.88 1.88
N LYS A 164 -3.36 11.33 0.62
CA LYS A 164 -4.43 12.23 0.16
C LYS A 164 -4.39 12.43 -1.36
N GLY A 165 -5.46 13.04 -1.90
CA GLY A 165 -5.45 13.68 -3.21
C GLY A 165 -5.47 12.76 -4.43
N VAL A 166 -5.76 11.48 -4.26
CA VAL A 166 -5.95 10.52 -5.36
C VAL A 166 -7.43 10.50 -5.72
N ASP A 167 -7.78 10.84 -6.96
CA ASP A 167 -9.17 10.98 -7.41
C ASP A 167 -9.90 9.65 -7.54
N ASP A 168 -9.24 8.68 -8.17
CA ASP A 168 -9.76 7.33 -8.35
C ASP A 168 -8.64 6.32 -8.12
N THR A 169 -8.92 5.29 -7.33
CA THR A 169 -8.01 4.16 -7.13
C THR A 169 -8.76 2.84 -7.12
N LYS A 170 -8.19 1.84 -7.81
CA LYS A 170 -8.56 0.43 -7.70
C LYS A 170 -7.33 -0.36 -7.27
N ARG A 171 -7.34 -0.79 -6.01
CA ARG A 171 -6.24 -1.49 -5.38
C ARG A 171 -6.58 -2.97 -5.31
N TYR A 172 -5.64 -3.81 -5.72
CA TYR A 172 -5.80 -5.26 -5.61
C TYR A 172 -4.60 -5.88 -4.92
N THR A 173 -4.83 -6.62 -3.84
CA THR A 173 -3.80 -7.41 -3.17
C THR A 173 -4.20 -8.88 -3.19
N ARG A 174 -3.31 -9.75 -3.66
CA ARG A 174 -3.48 -11.19 -3.60
C ARG A 174 -2.29 -11.83 -2.89
N ALA A 175 -2.53 -12.66 -1.90
CA ALA A 175 -1.48 -13.39 -1.20
C ALA A 175 -1.78 -14.88 -1.14
N VAL A 176 -0.81 -15.70 -1.56
CA VAL A 176 -0.82 -17.15 -1.41
C VAL A 176 0.22 -17.53 -0.36
N VAL A 177 -0.22 -18.05 0.77
CA VAL A 177 0.60 -18.24 1.97
C VAL A 177 0.89 -19.72 2.19
N GLY A 178 2.18 -20.07 2.10
CA GLY A 178 2.71 -21.43 2.29
C GLY A 178 2.77 -21.88 3.75
N GLU A 179 3.39 -23.05 3.97
CA GLU A 179 3.46 -23.69 5.29
C GLU A 179 4.26 -22.83 6.28
N ASN A 180 3.73 -22.64 7.50
CA ASN A 180 4.32 -21.81 8.54
C ASN A 180 4.65 -20.36 8.12
N ALA A 181 4.14 -19.91 6.97
CA ALA A 181 4.36 -18.56 6.46
C ALA A 181 3.33 -17.58 7.03
N GLU A 182 3.68 -16.30 7.06
CA GLU A 182 2.85 -15.24 7.64
C GLU A 182 2.81 -14.01 6.75
N ILE A 183 1.61 -13.44 6.60
CA ILE A 183 1.42 -12.14 5.96
C ILE A 183 0.63 -11.19 6.86
N VAL A 184 1.22 -10.03 7.14
CA VAL A 184 0.55 -8.92 7.83
C VAL A 184 0.31 -7.81 6.81
N ILE A 185 -0.95 -7.42 6.64
CA ILE A 185 -1.35 -6.32 5.77
C ILE A 185 -1.89 -5.20 6.66
N GLN A 186 -1.28 -4.03 6.54
CA GLN A 186 -1.72 -2.80 7.18
C GLN A 186 -2.05 -1.80 6.08
N GLU A 187 -3.30 -1.35 6.06
CA GLU A 187 -3.79 -0.37 5.11
C GLU A 187 -4.27 0.88 5.85
N LYS A 188 -3.82 2.03 5.37
CA LYS A 188 -4.27 3.35 5.80
C LYS A 188 -4.80 4.09 4.58
N LEU A 189 -6.03 4.59 4.66
CA LEU A 189 -6.67 5.20 3.51
C LEU A 189 -7.39 6.49 3.89
N LEU A 190 -7.04 7.61 3.26
CA LEU A 190 -7.79 8.85 3.35
C LEU A 190 -8.35 9.23 1.98
N THR A 191 -9.64 9.56 1.95
CA THR A 191 -10.31 10.16 0.79
C THR A 191 -11.08 11.40 1.19
N HIS A 192 -11.07 12.42 0.33
CA HIS A 192 -11.77 13.69 0.50
C HIS A 192 -12.43 14.12 -0.82
N ASP A 193 -13.11 15.27 -0.83
CA ASP A 193 -13.85 15.79 -1.98
C ASP A 193 -14.84 14.78 -2.58
N SER A 194 -14.63 14.39 -3.84
CA SER A 194 -15.45 13.41 -4.58
C SER A 194 -14.64 12.16 -4.96
N GLN A 195 -13.53 11.92 -4.25
CA GLN A 195 -12.60 10.83 -4.50
C GLN A 195 -13.25 9.46 -4.31
N LYS A 196 -12.74 8.47 -5.05
CA LYS A 196 -13.22 7.09 -5.01
C LYS A 196 -12.07 6.14 -4.80
N ALA A 197 -12.21 5.26 -3.81
CA ALA A 197 -11.26 4.21 -3.55
C ALA A 197 -11.95 2.86 -3.43
N GLU A 198 -11.46 1.90 -4.20
CA GLU A 198 -11.83 0.49 -4.11
C GLU A 198 -10.57 -0.30 -3.76
N SER A 199 -10.64 -1.06 -2.66
CA SER A 199 -9.54 -1.91 -2.21
C SER A 199 -10.02 -3.33 -2.03
N GLU A 200 -9.39 -4.24 -2.77
CA GLU A 200 -9.67 -5.67 -2.76
C GLU A 200 -8.46 -6.42 -2.21
N MET A 201 -8.70 -7.34 -1.27
CA MET A 201 -7.66 -8.18 -0.70
C MET A 201 -8.11 -9.63 -0.69
N ASP A 202 -7.33 -10.50 -1.34
CA ASP A 202 -7.53 -11.94 -1.37
C ASP A 202 -6.35 -12.65 -0.69
N VAL A 203 -6.57 -13.22 0.49
CA VAL A 203 -5.54 -13.97 1.21
C VAL A 203 -5.91 -15.44 1.29
N PHE A 204 -5.08 -16.29 0.68
CA PHE A 204 -5.23 -17.74 0.65
C PHE A 204 -4.21 -18.39 1.58
N LEU A 205 -4.68 -18.91 2.71
CA LEU A 205 -3.89 -19.64 3.71
C LEU A 205 -3.84 -21.12 3.34
N ASN A 206 -2.90 -21.48 2.45
CA ASN A 206 -2.84 -22.81 1.82
C ASN A 206 -1.90 -23.78 2.54
N GLY A 207 -0.96 -23.30 3.35
CA GLY A 207 -0.04 -24.14 4.12
C GLY A 207 -0.48 -24.36 5.56
N ALA A 208 -0.15 -25.52 6.13
CA ALA A 208 -0.34 -25.77 7.55
C ALA A 208 0.48 -24.76 8.38
N GLY A 209 -0.08 -24.28 9.49
CA GLY A 209 0.54 -23.26 10.33
C GLY A 209 0.59 -21.86 9.71
N SER A 210 0.03 -21.65 8.51
CA SER A 210 0.00 -20.33 7.86
C SER A 210 -0.85 -19.32 8.65
N LYS A 211 -0.46 -18.04 8.58
CA LYS A 211 -1.08 -16.97 9.34
C LYS A 211 -1.32 -15.72 8.50
N THR A 212 -2.39 -15.01 8.81
CA THR A 212 -2.57 -13.64 8.33
C THR A 212 -3.18 -12.71 9.36
N ARG A 213 -2.79 -11.44 9.26
CA ARG A 213 -3.50 -10.34 9.91
C ARG A 213 -3.70 -9.21 8.92
N VAL A 214 -4.95 -8.88 8.63
CA VAL A 214 -5.36 -7.75 7.81
C VAL A 214 -5.92 -6.67 8.72
N VAL A 215 -5.33 -5.48 8.69
CA VAL A 215 -5.80 -4.30 9.42
C VAL A 215 -6.00 -3.18 8.42
N SER A 216 -7.23 -2.74 8.22
CA SER A 216 -7.53 -1.55 7.41
C SER A 216 -8.09 -0.46 8.31
N ARG A 217 -7.51 0.73 8.22
CA ARG A 217 -7.98 1.96 8.85
C ARG A 217 -8.24 3.01 7.79
N SER A 218 -9.47 3.49 7.72
CA SER A 218 -9.87 4.40 6.66
C SER A 218 -10.63 5.62 7.17
N VAL A 219 -10.43 6.75 6.50
CA VAL A 219 -11.11 8.03 6.77
C VAL A 219 -11.71 8.49 5.45
N ALA A 220 -13.03 8.68 5.43
CA ALA A 220 -13.76 9.19 4.28
C ALA A 220 -14.43 10.53 4.63
N GLN A 221 -14.07 11.57 3.89
CA GLN A 221 -14.53 12.95 4.07
C GLN A 221 -15.39 13.43 2.89
N ASP A 222 -16.06 14.56 3.08
CA ASP A 222 -16.87 15.26 2.07
C ASP A 222 -17.91 14.36 1.39
N SER A 223 -17.80 14.13 0.08
CA SER A 223 -18.68 13.25 -0.70
C SER A 223 -17.97 12.00 -1.22
N SER A 224 -16.80 11.69 -0.65
CA SER A 224 -15.95 10.59 -1.10
C SER A 224 -16.56 9.21 -0.87
N VAL A 225 -16.11 8.22 -1.64
CA VAL A 225 -16.62 6.85 -1.59
C VAL A 225 -15.47 5.88 -1.40
N GLN A 226 -15.59 5.00 -0.41
CA GLN A 226 -14.65 3.91 -0.15
C GLN A 226 -15.38 2.57 -0.14
N ILE A 227 -14.80 1.58 -0.82
CA ILE A 227 -15.28 0.20 -0.83
C ILE A 227 -14.10 -0.72 -0.51
N PHE A 228 -14.27 -1.58 0.49
CA PHE A 228 -13.25 -2.51 0.93
C PHE A 228 -13.76 -3.95 0.91
N TYR A 229 -13.02 -4.84 0.25
CA TYR A 229 -13.29 -6.28 0.17
C TYR A 229 -12.15 -7.07 0.81
N PRO A 230 -12.15 -7.23 2.15
CA PRO A 230 -11.19 -8.11 2.82
C PRO A 230 -11.67 -9.56 2.75
N ARG A 231 -11.09 -10.34 1.84
CA ARG A 231 -11.42 -11.76 1.64
C ARG A 231 -10.28 -12.65 2.11
N VAL A 232 -10.59 -13.57 3.02
CA VAL A 232 -9.60 -14.53 3.57
C VAL A 232 -10.14 -15.95 3.48
N GLU A 233 -9.34 -16.84 2.91
CA GLU A 233 -9.63 -18.26 2.75
C GLU A 233 -8.65 -19.13 3.54
N GLY A 234 -9.15 -19.94 4.46
CA GLY A 234 -8.40 -20.91 5.27
C GLY A 234 -8.51 -22.31 4.70
N ASN A 235 -7.45 -22.79 4.03
CA ASN A 235 -7.41 -24.08 3.32
C ASN A 235 -6.62 -25.18 4.05
N ALA A 236 -6.01 -24.86 5.19
CA ALA A 236 -5.19 -25.75 6.01
C ALA A 236 -5.38 -25.42 7.50
N PRO A 237 -4.77 -26.15 8.47
CA PRO A 237 -4.73 -25.71 9.87
C PRO A 237 -4.02 -24.36 10.00
N CYS A 238 -4.77 -23.26 10.04
CA CYS A 238 -4.26 -21.90 9.88
C CYS A 238 -4.99 -20.91 10.79
N PHE A 239 -4.47 -19.68 10.88
CA PHE A 239 -5.13 -18.61 11.62
C PHE A 239 -5.19 -17.30 10.83
N GLY A 240 -6.34 -16.64 10.82
CA GLY A 240 -6.55 -15.38 10.14
C GLY A 240 -7.34 -14.39 10.99
N HIS A 241 -6.92 -13.14 10.99
CA HIS A 241 -7.61 -12.05 11.67
C HIS A 241 -7.77 -10.85 10.74
N VAL A 242 -9.00 -10.37 10.57
CA VAL A 242 -9.34 -9.21 9.75
C VAL A 242 -10.00 -8.16 10.64
N SER A 243 -9.42 -6.96 10.67
CA SER A 243 -9.93 -5.80 11.41
C SER A 243 -10.13 -4.62 10.47
N CYS A 244 -11.33 -4.06 10.43
CA CYS A 244 -11.70 -2.97 9.53
C CYS A 244 -12.30 -1.81 10.30
N ASP A 245 -11.54 -0.74 10.49
CA ASP A 245 -12.02 0.48 11.13
C ASP A 245 -12.17 1.60 10.10
N ALA A 246 -13.30 2.30 10.13
CA ALA A 246 -13.54 3.44 9.26
C ALA A 246 -14.20 4.61 10.00
N ILE A 247 -13.69 5.81 9.72
CA ILE A 247 -14.29 7.08 10.12
C ILE A 247 -14.99 7.71 8.91
N ILE A 248 -16.23 8.11 9.10
CA ILE A 248 -17.04 8.79 8.07
C ILE A 248 -17.39 10.22 8.51
N MET A 249 -17.23 11.17 7.58
CA MET A 249 -17.49 12.60 7.78
C MET A 249 -18.24 13.17 6.56
N GLY A 250 -19.04 14.22 6.76
CA GLY A 250 -19.82 14.84 5.67
C GLY A 250 -20.90 13.91 5.10
N GLU A 251 -20.96 13.83 3.78
CA GLU A 251 -21.84 12.96 2.99
C GLU A 251 -21.11 11.71 2.45
N ALA A 252 -19.92 11.42 2.97
CA ALA A 252 -19.07 10.34 2.50
C ALA A 252 -19.77 8.99 2.68
N ARG A 253 -19.27 7.98 1.95
CA ARG A 253 -19.83 6.62 1.95
C ARG A 253 -18.72 5.61 2.08
N VAL A 254 -18.80 4.77 3.11
CA VAL A 254 -17.88 3.64 3.31
C VAL A 254 -18.67 2.33 3.25
N ARG A 255 -18.17 1.36 2.49
CA ARG A 255 -18.70 0.00 2.42
C ARG A 255 -17.57 -0.97 2.75
N ALA A 256 -17.76 -1.80 3.77
CA ALA A 256 -16.92 -2.97 4.04
C ALA A 256 -17.72 -4.23 3.68
N ILE A 257 -17.14 -5.07 2.82
CA ILE A 257 -17.78 -6.27 2.28
C ILE A 257 -16.82 -7.45 2.51
N PRO A 258 -16.76 -7.96 3.75
CA PRO A 258 -15.85 -9.04 4.10
C PRO A 258 -16.34 -10.37 3.54
N GLU A 259 -15.40 -11.26 3.24
CA GLU A 259 -15.68 -12.68 2.98
C GLU A 259 -14.65 -13.53 3.73
N ILE A 260 -15.13 -14.46 4.56
CA ILE A 260 -14.29 -15.37 5.30
C ILE A 260 -14.70 -16.79 4.94
N THR A 261 -13.80 -17.52 4.29
CA THR A 261 -14.06 -18.88 3.81
C THR A 261 -13.19 -19.86 4.57
N CYS A 262 -13.81 -20.75 5.34
CA CYS A 262 -13.11 -21.75 6.15
C CYS A 262 -13.31 -23.14 5.53
N ASN A 263 -12.29 -23.63 4.82
CA ASN A 263 -12.31 -24.92 4.11
C ASN A 263 -11.65 -26.06 4.90
N HIS A 264 -11.03 -25.76 6.03
CA HIS A 264 -10.37 -26.75 6.90
C HIS A 264 -10.89 -26.68 8.33
N VAL A 265 -11.13 -27.83 8.97
CA VAL A 265 -11.79 -27.91 10.29
C VAL A 265 -10.98 -27.22 11.40
N ASP A 266 -9.65 -27.27 11.26
CA ASP A 266 -8.69 -26.68 12.19
C ASP A 266 -8.28 -25.24 11.82
N ALA A 267 -8.95 -24.60 10.85
CA ALA A 267 -8.71 -23.20 10.53
C ALA A 267 -9.51 -22.28 11.48
N GLY A 268 -8.84 -21.28 12.05
CA GLY A 268 -9.46 -20.24 12.88
C GLY A 268 -9.43 -18.90 12.17
N LEU A 269 -10.58 -18.41 11.70
CA LEU A 269 -10.70 -17.12 11.02
C LEU A 269 -11.63 -16.19 11.79
N ILE A 270 -11.22 -14.94 11.97
CA ILE A 270 -11.95 -13.92 12.72
C ILE A 270 -12.05 -12.65 11.87
N HIS A 271 -13.22 -12.03 11.88
CA HIS A 271 -13.45 -10.74 11.28
C HIS A 271 -14.19 -9.81 12.23
N GLU A 272 -13.71 -8.57 12.32
CA GLU A 272 -14.33 -7.45 13.03
C GLU A 272 -14.33 -6.19 12.14
N ALA A 273 -15.41 -5.41 12.24
CA ALA A 273 -15.54 -4.15 11.51
C ALA A 273 -16.29 -3.09 12.32
N ALA A 274 -15.81 -1.85 12.28
CA ALA A 274 -16.45 -0.69 12.87
C ALA A 274 -16.43 0.48 11.87
N ILE A 275 -17.61 0.97 11.50
CA ILE A 275 -17.77 2.17 10.66
C ILE A 275 -18.60 3.18 11.45
N GLY A 276 -18.06 4.37 11.67
CA GLY A 276 -18.72 5.38 12.47
C GLY A 276 -18.19 6.78 12.27
N LYS A 277 -18.84 7.76 12.89
CA LYS A 277 -18.35 9.13 12.96
C LYS A 277 -17.37 9.31 14.11
N ILE A 278 -16.59 10.38 14.09
CA ILE A 278 -15.79 10.81 15.24
C ILE A 278 -16.72 11.03 16.45
N ALA A 279 -16.34 10.50 17.61
CA ALA A 279 -17.09 10.69 18.83
C ALA A 279 -16.99 12.16 19.28
N GLY A 280 -18.13 12.86 19.33
CA GLY A 280 -18.17 14.29 19.68
C GLY A 280 -17.56 14.62 21.05
N GLU A 281 -17.59 13.68 22.00
CA GLU A 281 -16.90 13.85 23.30
C GLU A 281 -15.37 13.93 23.18
N GLN A 282 -14.77 13.23 22.21
CA GLN A 282 -13.33 13.31 21.95
C GLN A 282 -12.95 14.70 21.42
N ILE A 283 -13.75 15.25 20.51
CA ILE A 283 -13.59 16.61 19.98
C ILE A 283 -13.71 17.62 21.13
N LEU A 284 -14.79 17.55 21.92
CA LEU A 284 -15.01 18.45 23.06
C LEU A 284 -13.83 18.40 24.05
N LYS A 285 -13.31 17.21 24.36
CA LYS A 285 -12.18 17.05 25.26
C LYS A 285 -10.92 17.73 24.73
N LEU A 286 -10.59 17.56 23.44
CA LEU A 286 -9.45 18.24 22.82
C LEU A 286 -9.65 19.76 22.78
N MET A 287 -10.87 20.24 22.54
CA MET A 287 -11.18 21.66 22.61
C MET A 287 -10.99 22.22 24.03
N THR A 288 -11.28 21.45 25.07
CA THR A 288 -10.96 21.88 26.46
C THR A 288 -9.46 22.00 26.72
N LEU A 289 -8.61 21.35 25.91
CA LEU A 289 -7.15 21.48 25.96
C LEU A 289 -6.63 22.66 25.12
N GLY A 290 -7.52 23.46 24.54
CA GLY A 290 -7.16 24.69 23.81
C GLY A 290 -7.11 24.56 22.29
N LEU A 291 -7.50 23.40 21.73
CA LEU A 291 -7.60 23.21 20.28
C LEU A 291 -8.92 23.80 19.77
N THR A 292 -8.92 24.28 18.53
CA THR A 292 -10.16 24.50 17.78
C THR A 292 -10.82 23.16 17.43
N ALA A 293 -12.08 23.19 16.99
CA ALA A 293 -12.77 21.97 16.56
C ALA A 293 -12.06 21.30 15.38
N GLU A 294 -11.58 22.10 14.41
CA GLU A 294 -10.83 21.62 13.24
C GLU A 294 -9.49 20.98 13.64
N GLU A 295 -8.71 21.64 14.50
CA GLU A 295 -7.45 21.08 15.01
C GLU A 295 -7.69 19.80 15.84
N ALA A 296 -8.78 19.74 16.60
CA ALA A 296 -9.16 18.57 17.36
C ALA A 296 -9.51 17.39 16.44
N GLU A 297 -10.28 17.64 15.37
CA GLU A 297 -10.60 16.64 14.35
C GLU A 297 -9.33 16.14 13.67
N GLU A 298 -8.45 17.03 13.20
CA GLU A 298 -7.18 16.68 12.56
C GLU A 298 -6.32 15.79 13.47
N LYS A 299 -6.22 16.13 14.76
CA LYS A 299 -5.47 15.33 15.74
C LYS A 299 -6.05 13.94 15.98
N ILE A 300 -7.38 13.80 15.94
CA ILE A 300 -8.05 12.49 16.03
C ILE A 300 -7.74 11.67 14.78
N LEU A 301 -7.84 12.27 13.59
CA LEU A 301 -7.57 11.60 12.31
C LEU A 301 -6.10 11.16 12.21
N GLU A 302 -5.15 12.01 12.58
CA GLU A 302 -3.72 11.67 12.66
C GLU A 302 -3.48 10.46 13.58
N GLY A 303 -4.12 10.45 14.76
CA GLY A 303 -3.98 9.34 15.71
C GLY A 303 -4.61 8.04 15.21
N PHE A 304 -5.72 8.13 14.49
CA PHE A 304 -6.41 6.98 13.91
C PHE A 304 -5.61 6.35 12.76
N LEU A 305 -5.04 7.17 11.87
CA LEU A 305 -4.22 6.73 10.74
C LEU A 305 -2.76 6.41 11.11
N ARG A 306 -2.39 6.48 12.40
CA ARG A 306 -1.03 6.16 12.87
C ARG A 306 -0.73 4.67 12.91
#